data_AF-A0A8B6Y3A1-F1
#
_entry.id   AF-A0A8B6Y3A1-F1
#
_cell.length_a   1.000
_cell.length_b   1.000
_cell.length_c   1.000
_cell.angle_alpha   90.00
_cell.angle_beta   90.00
_cell.angle_gamma   90.00
#
_symmetry.space_group_name_H-M   'P 1'
#
loop_
_entity.id
_entity.type
_entity.pdbx_description
1 polymer ?
#
loop_
_entity_poly.entity_id
_entity_poly.type
_entity_poly.pdbx_seq_one_letter_code
_entity_poly.pdbx_strand_id
1 'polypeptide(L)'
;MGNSQQCSIGIKLESECHLATYTLLLGIEPFEDIPEYEREILMWRTGLSIINVKPTTCLHHKHVYLKRYATKLTRCCNPFNTHNKVIKGSLREINLDSAKYLCSKG
;
A
#
# COMPACT_ATOMS: atom_id res chain seq x y z
N MET A 1 12.46 8.29 22.33
CA MET A 1 13.09 8.11 21.00
C MET A 1 13.01 6.63 20.66
N GLY A 2 11.96 6.21 19.96
CA GLY A 2 11.81 4.82 19.51
C GLY A 2 12.47 4.67 18.15
N ASN A 3 13.33 3.67 18.00
CA ASN A 3 14.00 3.33 16.74
C ASN A 3 12.98 3.05 15.63
N SER A 4 12.61 4.07 14.86
CA SER A 4 11.73 3.92 13.69
C SER A 4 12.52 3.43 12.49
N GLN A 5 13.03 2.19 12.54
CA GLN A 5 13.55 1.54 11.33
C GLN A 5 12.44 1.56 10.27
N GLN A 6 12.75 2.02 9.05
CA GLN A 6 11.79 1.98 7.96
C GLN A 6 11.37 0.53 7.69
N CYS A 7 10.07 0.31 7.48
CA CYS A 7 9.61 -1.02 7.06
C CYS A 7 9.99 -1.26 5.59
N SER A 8 9.96 -2.51 5.13
CA SER A 8 10.35 -2.87 3.77
C SER A 8 9.58 -2.09 2.69
N ILE A 9 8.30 -1.80 2.92
CA ILE A 9 7.50 -0.95 2.01
C ILE A 9 8.07 0.47 1.89
N GLY A 10 8.40 1.11 3.02
CA GLY A 10 8.93 2.47 2.99
C GLY A 10 10.32 2.56 2.41
N ILE A 11 11.14 1.52 2.60
CA ILE A 11 12.44 1.42 1.92
C ILE A 11 12.22 1.29 0.40
N LYS A 12 11.34 0.38 -0.03
CA LYS A 12 11.09 0.09 -1.45
C LYS A 12 10.52 1.30 -2.22
N LEU A 13 9.65 2.07 -1.57
CA LEU A 13 8.91 3.17 -2.19
C LEU A 13 9.42 4.56 -1.77
N GLU A 14 10.52 4.61 -1.00
CA GLU A 14 11.08 5.83 -0.44
C GLU A 14 10.01 6.71 0.27
N SER A 15 9.10 6.05 0.99
CA SER A 15 7.93 6.68 1.60
C SER A 15 8.02 6.78 3.13
N GLU A 16 7.36 7.79 3.68
CA GLU A 16 7.29 8.00 5.13
C GLU A 16 6.63 6.82 5.85
N CYS A 17 7.28 6.33 6.90
CA CYS A 17 6.81 5.20 7.71
C CYS A 17 6.28 5.68 9.06
N HIS A 18 5.46 4.84 9.70
CA HIS A 18 5.02 5.05 11.08
C HIS A 18 4.31 6.41 11.32
N LEU A 19 3.58 6.91 10.32
CA LEU A 19 2.76 8.11 10.51
C LEU A 19 1.48 7.78 11.28
N ALA A 20 1.12 8.65 12.21
CA ALA A 20 -0.10 8.53 13.01
C ALA A 20 -1.38 8.99 12.27
N THR A 21 -1.25 9.45 11.02
CA THR A 21 -2.34 10.01 10.20
C THR A 21 -3.44 9.02 9.88
N TYR A 22 -3.12 7.74 9.76
CA TYR A 22 -4.08 6.68 9.40
C TYR A 22 -4.25 5.61 10.49
N THR A 23 -3.36 5.59 11.48
CA THR A 23 -3.39 4.66 12.60
C THR A 23 -2.83 5.35 13.84
N LEU A 24 -3.57 5.35 14.94
CA LEU A 24 -3.06 5.85 16.22
C LEU A 24 -1.97 4.93 16.80
N LEU A 25 -1.94 3.68 16.35
CA LEU A 25 -0.95 2.68 16.74
C LEU A 25 0.24 2.72 15.80
N LEU A 26 1.43 2.78 16.39
CA LEU A 26 2.71 2.62 15.70
C LEU A 26 3.23 1.21 15.96
N GLY A 27 3.75 0.58 14.92
CA GLY A 27 4.27 -0.76 15.02
C GLY A 27 4.76 -1.26 13.67
N ILE A 28 5.56 -2.31 13.72
CA ILE A 28 6.08 -3.03 12.57
C ILE A 28 5.75 -4.50 12.77
N GLU A 29 5.26 -5.14 11.72
CA GLU A 29 4.94 -6.57 11.72
C GLU A 29 5.62 -7.24 10.53
N PRO A 30 6.13 -8.47 10.70
CA PRO A 30 6.65 -9.24 9.60
C PRO A 30 5.48 -9.70 8.72
N PHE A 31 5.73 -9.84 7.42
CA PHE A 31 4.69 -10.30 6.50
C PHE A 31 4.14 -11.68 6.88
N GLU A 32 4.95 -12.54 7.50
CA GLU A 32 4.53 -13.89 7.94
C GLU A 32 3.34 -13.88 8.92
N ASP A 33 3.19 -12.82 9.72
CA ASP A 33 2.09 -12.65 10.68
C ASP A 33 0.81 -12.05 10.06
N ILE A 34 0.86 -11.62 8.79
CA ILE A 34 -0.26 -11.03 8.06
C ILE A 34 -1.04 -12.13 7.32
N PRO A 35 -2.39 -12.08 7.27
CA PRO A 35 -3.17 -12.99 6.45
C PRO A 35 -2.69 -13.05 4.99
N GLU A 36 -2.69 -14.24 4.39
CA GLU A 36 -2.16 -14.47 3.03
C GLU A 36 -2.78 -13.55 1.97
N TYR A 37 -4.11 -13.39 1.99
CA TYR A 37 -4.81 -12.51 1.04
C TYR A 37 -4.38 -11.04 1.19
N GLU A 38 -4.13 -10.56 2.41
CA GLU A 38 -3.63 -9.20 2.65
C GLU A 38 -2.18 -9.06 2.19
N ARG A 39 -1.34 -10.07 2.44
CA ARG A 39 0.04 -10.10 1.92
C ARG A 39 0.07 -9.97 0.41
N GLU A 40 -0.77 -10.73 -0.31
CA GLU A 40 -0.84 -10.64 -1.77
C GLU A 40 -1.20 -9.23 -2.23
N ILE A 41 -2.22 -8.62 -1.62
CA ILE A 41 -2.61 -7.24 -1.94
C ILE A 41 -1.46 -6.26 -1.70
N LEU A 42 -0.75 -6.38 -0.57
CA LEU A 42 0.41 -5.56 -0.27
C LEU A 42 1.49 -5.73 -1.35
N MET A 43 1.88 -6.96 -1.66
CA MET A 43 2.88 -7.26 -2.68
C MET A 43 2.52 -6.67 -4.04
N TRP A 44 1.27 -6.86 -4.49
CA TRP A 44 0.78 -6.31 -5.76
C TRP A 44 0.78 -4.78 -5.77
N ARG A 45 0.37 -4.13 -4.67
CA ARG A 45 0.27 -2.67 -4.59
C ARG A 45 1.61 -1.97 -4.41
N THR A 46 2.60 -2.64 -3.82
CA THR A 46 3.91 -2.05 -3.53
C THR A 46 5.03 -2.57 -4.42
N GLY A 47 4.78 -3.61 -5.23
CA GLY A 47 5.80 -4.29 -6.01
C GLY A 47 6.88 -4.96 -5.14
N LEU A 48 6.53 -5.33 -3.90
CA LEU A 48 7.45 -6.05 -3.02
C LEU A 48 7.43 -7.53 -3.35
N SER A 49 8.62 -8.10 -3.49
CA SER A 49 8.80 -9.54 -3.62
C SER A 49 9.26 -10.12 -2.28
N ILE A 50 8.59 -11.18 -1.83
CA ILE A 50 8.99 -12.02 -0.69
C ILE A 50 10.05 -13.06 -1.08
N ILE A 51 10.43 -13.12 -2.37
CA ILE A 51 11.42 -14.08 -2.85
C ILE A 51 12.78 -13.64 -2.28
N ASN A 52 13.26 -14.37 -1.26
CA ASN A 52 14.57 -14.28 -0.59
C ASN A 52 14.73 -13.31 0.60
N VAL A 53 13.68 -12.60 1.01
CA VAL A 53 13.73 -11.72 2.21
C VAL A 53 12.45 -11.94 3.02
N LYS A 54 12.53 -11.82 4.35
CA LYS A 54 11.35 -11.71 5.22
C LYS A 54 10.97 -10.21 5.34
N PRO A 55 10.12 -9.65 4.45
CA PRO A 55 9.79 -8.24 4.53
C PRO A 55 8.92 -7.94 5.74
N THR A 56 8.98 -6.68 6.15
CA THR A 56 8.16 -6.12 7.21
C THR A 56 7.30 -4.99 6.67
N THR A 57 6.15 -4.77 7.29
CA THR A 57 5.31 -3.60 7.05
C THR A 57 5.04 -2.89 8.36
N CYS A 58 4.97 -1.57 8.34
CA CYS A 58 4.48 -0.82 9.48
C CYS A 58 2.95 -0.71 9.44
N LEU A 59 2.32 -0.54 10.60
CA LEU A 59 0.87 -0.39 10.71
C LEU A 59 0.34 0.77 9.85
N HIS A 60 1.14 1.82 9.66
CA HIS A 60 0.86 2.92 8.74
C HIS A 60 0.69 2.43 7.30
N HIS A 61 1.70 1.76 6.75
CA HIS A 61 1.64 1.26 5.37
C HIS A 61 0.61 0.15 5.20
N LYS A 62 0.45 -0.75 6.18
CA LYS A 62 -0.63 -1.74 6.15
C LYS A 62 -2.00 -1.07 6.03
N HIS A 63 -2.27 -0.03 6.82
CA HIS A 63 -3.54 0.70 6.73
C HIS A 63 -3.70 1.40 5.37
N VAL A 64 -2.68 2.11 4.88
CA VAL A 64 -2.72 2.83 3.60
C VAL A 64 -3.04 1.85 2.46
N TYR A 65 -2.28 0.77 2.36
CA TYR A 65 -2.38 -0.15 1.24
C TYR A 65 -3.49 -1.18 1.36
N LEU A 66 -4.06 -1.45 2.54
CA LEU A 66 -5.20 -2.36 2.66
C LEU A 66 -6.54 -1.63 2.77
N LYS A 67 -6.59 -0.50 3.48
CA LYS A 67 -7.85 0.21 3.76
C LYS A 67 -7.99 1.45 2.88
N ARG A 68 -7.04 2.38 2.93
CA ARG A 68 -7.19 3.69 2.27
C ARG A 68 -7.42 3.56 0.78
N TYR A 69 -6.62 2.72 0.10
CA TYR A 69 -6.75 2.48 -1.34
C TYR A 69 -7.87 1.48 -1.71
N ALA A 70 -8.49 0.80 -0.74
CA ALA A 70 -9.67 -0.03 -0.98
C ALA A 70 -10.99 0.74 -0.84
N THR A 71 -11.02 1.83 -0.07
CA THR A 71 -12.27 2.62 0.14
C THR A 71 -12.58 3.60 -0.98
N LYS A 72 -13.88 3.88 -1.19
CA LYS A 72 -14.41 4.81 -2.20
C LYS A 72 -13.70 6.17 -2.15
N LEU A 73 -12.95 6.45 -3.22
CA LEU A 73 -12.19 7.67 -3.38
C LEU A 73 -13.10 8.77 -3.93
N THR A 74 -13.35 9.82 -3.15
CA THR A 74 -13.97 11.07 -3.65
C THR A 74 -12.99 11.92 -4.45
N ARG A 75 -11.70 11.58 -4.39
CA ARG A 75 -10.57 12.17 -5.11
C ARG A 75 -9.51 11.10 -5.36
N CYS A 76 -8.88 11.09 -6.53
CA CYS A 76 -7.72 10.23 -6.81
C CYS A 76 -6.66 10.37 -5.72
N CYS A 77 -6.25 9.24 -5.15
CA CYS A 77 -5.20 9.20 -4.12
C CYS A 77 -3.81 9.49 -4.67
N ASN A 78 -3.59 9.35 -5.99
CA ASN A 78 -2.30 9.50 -6.64
C ASN A 78 -1.16 8.79 -5.87
N PRO A 79 -1.30 7.48 -5.59
CA PRO A 79 -0.43 6.76 -4.66
C PRO A 79 1.04 6.71 -5.08
N PHE A 80 1.30 6.87 -6.38
CA PHE A 80 2.64 6.82 -6.98
C PHE A 80 3.12 8.20 -7.44
N ASN A 81 2.42 9.26 -7.04
CA ASN A 81 2.71 10.63 -7.40
C ASN A 81 2.93 10.86 -8.92
N THR A 82 2.16 10.20 -9.78
CA THR A 82 2.35 10.23 -11.25
C THR A 82 1.70 11.42 -11.93
N HIS A 83 0.84 12.17 -11.23
CA HIS A 83 0.18 13.34 -11.79
C HIS A 83 -0.09 14.45 -10.76
N ASN A 84 -0.12 15.72 -11.19
CA ASN A 84 -0.42 16.85 -10.31
C ASN A 84 -1.89 17.32 -10.35
N LYS A 85 -2.74 16.66 -11.15
CA LYS A 85 -4.15 17.06 -11.33
C LYS A 85 -5.05 16.49 -10.22
N VAL A 86 -5.99 17.30 -9.74
CA VAL A 86 -7.03 16.87 -8.80
C VAL A 86 -8.15 16.17 -9.59
N ILE A 87 -8.16 14.85 -9.57
CA ILE A 87 -9.20 14.04 -10.24
C ILE A 87 -10.30 13.72 -9.21
N LYS A 88 -11.54 14.15 -9.47
CA LYS A 88 -12.71 13.93 -8.59
C LYS A 88 -13.82 13.08 -9.23
N GLY A 89 -13.76 12.86 -10.54
CA GLY A 89 -14.77 12.13 -11.32
C GLY A 89 -14.23 10.82 -11.88
N SER A 90 -15.12 9.89 -12.22
CA SER A 90 -14.81 8.59 -12.83
C SER A 90 -13.82 7.72 -12.04
N LEU A 91 -13.76 7.92 -10.72
CA LEU A 91 -12.95 7.12 -9.81
C LEU A 91 -13.65 5.78 -9.62
N ARG A 92 -13.16 4.75 -10.32
CA ARG A 92 -13.63 3.37 -10.19
C ARG A 92 -12.66 2.61 -9.31
N GLU A 93 -13.20 1.75 -8.45
CA GLU A 93 -12.40 0.76 -7.76
C GLU A 93 -11.77 -0.18 -8.79
N ILE A 94 -10.47 -0.44 -8.64
CA ILE A 94 -9.78 -1.45 -9.44
C ILE A 94 -9.70 -2.71 -8.60
N ASN A 95 -10.63 -3.62 -8.85
CA ASN A 95 -10.56 -4.99 -8.34
C ASN A 95 -9.66 -5.85 -9.25
N LEU A 96 -9.45 -7.11 -8.85
CA LEU A 96 -8.51 -8.02 -9.51
C LEU A 96 -8.91 -8.31 -10.97
N ASP A 97 -10.20 -8.47 -11.25
CA ASP A 97 -10.71 -8.65 -12.63
C ASP A 97 -10.49 -7.41 -13.50
N SER A 98 -10.79 -6.23 -12.95
CA SER A 98 -10.57 -4.95 -13.65
C SER A 98 -9.07 -4.73 -13.93
N ALA A 99 -8.20 -5.08 -12.98
CA ALA A 99 -6.75 -5.00 -13.15
C ALA A 99 -6.27 -5.92 -14.27
N LYS A 100 -6.68 -7.20 -14.27
CA LYS A 100 -6.35 -8.17 -15.33
C LYS A 100 -6.79 -7.67 -16.71
N TYR A 101 -8.04 -7.18 -16.80
CA TYR A 101 -8.56 -6.63 -18.05
C TYR A 101 -7.73 -5.43 -18.53
N LEU A 102 -7.38 -4.50 -17.66
CA LEU A 102 -6.58 -3.33 -18.02
C LEU A 102 -5.16 -3.71 -18.45
N CYS A 103 -4.52 -4.68 -17.78
CA CYS A 103 -3.21 -5.19 -18.17
C CYS A 103 -3.22 -5.91 -19.52
N SER A 104 -4.32 -6.60 -19.88
CA SER A 104 -4.44 -7.26 -21.19
C SER A 104 -4.64 -6.30 -22.39
N LYS A 105 -4.88 -5.01 -22.11
CA LYS A 105 -5.08 -3.95 -23.11
C LYS A 105 -3.84 -3.10 -23.35
N GLY A 106 -2.76 -3.34 -22.59
CA GLY A 106 -1.49 -2.60 -22.66
C GLY A 106 -0.49 -3.22 -23.60
#